data_AF-X6MCE2-F1
#
_entry.id   AF-X6MCE2-F1
#
_cell.length_a   1.000
_cell.length_b   1.000
_cell.length_c   1.000
_cell.angle_alpha   90.00
_cell.angle_beta   90.00
_cell.angle_gamma   90.00
#
_symmetry.space_group_name_H-M   'P 1'
#
loop_
_entity.id
_entity.type
_entity.pdbx_description
1 polymer ?
#
loop_
_entity_poly.entity_id
_entity_poly.type
_entity_poly.pdbx_seq_one_letter_code
_entity_poly.pdbx_strand_id
1 'polypeptide(L)'
;MSLKKHLLFMARYNIWASQEIRRFVKTHEKKYPKILDTPVSGLPFSTVRNVLAHIWAADQVWYSRMKNLSEVQTKDGSIRLSTKELYTYWVDNHENEGKYGDIFKNEDSDKIFTALQESGQAWIDIIETQFKTDEEIIQKEFSYFSTGGVSHKSFFYEVFGSVVPFFFFNKKLKIKRKCTNNNNNKIEVKYQ
;
A
#
# COMPACT_ATOMS: atom_id res chain seq x y z
N MET A 1 2.74 14.95 21.20
CA MET A 1 3.36 13.66 20.85
C MET A 1 4.56 13.97 19.96
N SER A 2 5.77 13.48 20.26
CA SER A 2 6.94 13.77 19.41
C SER A 2 6.78 13.18 18.02
N LEU A 3 7.47 13.74 17.03
CA LEU A 3 7.35 13.30 15.63
C LEU A 3 7.73 11.82 15.47
N LYS A 4 8.80 11.38 16.14
CA LYS A 4 9.20 9.97 16.21
C LYS A 4 8.09 9.06 16.74
N LYS A 5 7.42 9.45 17.84
CA LYS A 5 6.31 8.68 18.41
C LYS A 5 5.13 8.59 17.45
N HIS A 6 4.84 9.68 16.73
CA HIS A 6 3.80 9.69 15.72
C HIS A 6 4.12 8.75 14.55
N LEU A 7 5.35 8.80 14.02
CA LEU A 7 5.82 7.91 12.95
C LEU A 7 5.75 6.44 13.37
N LEU A 8 6.22 6.10 14.58
CA LEU A 8 6.12 4.73 15.11
C LEU A 8 4.67 4.27 15.24
N PHE A 9 3.79 5.14 15.73
CA PHE A 9 2.37 4.85 15.81
C PHE A 9 1.80 4.53 14.43
N MET A 10 2.09 5.34 13.41
CA MET A 10 1.57 5.13 12.06
C MET A 10 2.17 3.88 11.39
N ALA A 11 3.47 3.59 11.56
CA ALA A 11 4.08 2.37 11.04
C ALA A 11 3.47 1.10 11.66
N ARG A 12 3.24 1.11 12.99
CA ARG A 12 2.56 0.01 13.70
C ARG A 12 1.10 -0.11 13.27
N TYR A 13 0.43 1.01 13.06
CA TYR A 13 -0.94 1.04 12.53
C TYR A 13 -1.01 0.42 11.13
N ASN A 14 -0.07 0.70 10.23
CA ASN A 14 -0.03 0.11 8.88
C ASN A 14 0.13 -1.41 8.93
N ILE A 15 1.01 -1.93 9.81
CA ILE A 15 1.14 -3.38 10.03
C ILE A 15 -0.19 -3.97 10.50
N TRP A 16 -0.79 -3.40 11.54
CA TRP A 16 -2.08 -3.86 12.05
C TRP A 16 -3.17 -3.83 10.99
N ALA A 17 -3.29 -2.72 10.25
CA ALA A 17 -4.29 -2.58 9.19
C ALA A 17 -4.10 -3.65 8.10
N SER A 18 -2.86 -3.92 7.68
CA SER A 18 -2.57 -5.00 6.73
C SER A 18 -3.01 -6.38 7.22
N GLN A 19 -2.89 -6.66 8.53
CA GLN A 19 -3.35 -7.91 9.14
C GLN A 19 -4.88 -8.01 9.14
N GLU A 20 -5.59 -6.91 9.37
CA GLU A 20 -7.05 -6.87 9.32
C GLU A 20 -7.57 -7.11 7.89
N ILE A 21 -6.90 -6.53 6.88
CA ILE A 21 -7.20 -6.78 5.46
C ILE A 21 -6.90 -8.24 5.11
N ARG A 22 -5.76 -8.78 5.55
CA ARG A 22 -5.42 -10.20 5.38
C ARG A 22 -6.50 -11.10 5.95
N ARG A 23 -6.96 -10.83 7.17
CA ARG A 23 -8.02 -11.62 7.80
C ARG A 23 -9.31 -11.58 6.99
N PHE A 24 -9.69 -10.41 6.48
CA PHE A 24 -10.84 -10.27 5.58
C PHE A 24 -10.68 -11.13 4.30
N VAL A 25 -9.53 -11.02 3.62
CA VAL A 25 -9.24 -11.78 2.39
C VAL A 25 -9.28 -13.28 2.69
N LYS A 26 -8.57 -13.75 3.71
CA LYS A 26 -8.51 -15.17 4.10
C LYS A 26 -9.87 -15.76 4.47
N THR A 27 -10.73 -14.96 5.10
CA THR A 27 -12.10 -15.39 5.43
C THR A 27 -12.93 -15.66 4.18
N HIS A 28 -12.67 -14.94 3.10
CA HIS A 28 -13.52 -14.93 1.91
C HIS A 28 -12.90 -15.61 0.68
N GLU A 29 -11.58 -15.84 0.65
CA GLU A 29 -10.86 -16.36 -0.53
C GLU A 29 -11.35 -17.73 -0.97
N LYS A 30 -11.73 -18.62 -0.02
CA LYS A 30 -12.26 -19.95 -0.35
C LYS A 30 -13.56 -19.88 -1.15
N LYS A 31 -14.42 -18.90 -0.82
CA LYS A 31 -15.71 -18.69 -1.47
C LYS A 31 -15.58 -17.82 -2.72
N TYR A 32 -14.59 -16.94 -2.74
CA TYR A 32 -14.33 -15.99 -3.80
C TYR A 32 -12.83 -16.02 -4.18
N PRO A 33 -12.38 -17.02 -4.96
CA PRO A 33 -10.96 -17.21 -5.27
C PRO A 33 -10.28 -16.02 -5.97
N LYS A 34 -11.08 -15.16 -6.62
CA LYS A 34 -10.62 -13.95 -7.30
C LYS A 34 -10.88 -12.66 -6.51
N ILE A 35 -11.05 -12.75 -5.18
CA ILE A 35 -11.41 -11.58 -4.35
C ILE A 35 -10.41 -10.43 -4.47
N LEU A 36 -9.11 -10.75 -4.62
CA LEU A 36 -8.06 -9.74 -4.81
C LEU A 36 -8.18 -8.98 -6.13
N ASP A 37 -8.66 -9.67 -7.17
CA ASP A 37 -8.70 -9.22 -8.56
C ASP A 37 -10.08 -8.75 -9.00
N THR A 38 -11.10 -8.92 -8.15
CA THR A 38 -12.47 -8.50 -8.45
C THR A 38 -12.58 -6.98 -8.31
N PRO A 39 -13.07 -6.26 -9.34
CA PRO A 39 -13.28 -4.82 -9.24
C PRO A 39 -14.26 -4.46 -8.13
N VAL A 40 -13.89 -3.48 -7.30
CA VAL A 40 -14.71 -2.94 -6.21
C VAL A 40 -15.04 -1.49 -6.53
N SER A 41 -16.33 -1.19 -6.66
CA SER A 41 -16.80 0.17 -6.94
C SER A 41 -16.47 1.09 -5.75
N GLY A 42 -15.92 2.28 -6.05
CA GLY A 42 -15.52 3.27 -5.05
C GLY A 42 -14.13 3.05 -4.44
N LEU A 43 -13.43 1.97 -4.80
CA LEU A 43 -12.05 1.73 -4.40
C LEU A 43 -11.09 2.48 -5.35
N PRO A 44 -10.09 3.21 -4.84
CA PRO A 44 -9.02 3.72 -5.68
C PRO A 44 -8.31 2.53 -6.36
N PHE A 45 -7.88 2.68 -7.61
CA PHE A 45 -7.20 1.63 -8.39
C PHE A 45 -8.01 0.34 -8.65
N SER A 46 -9.33 0.37 -8.45
CA SER A 46 -10.34 -0.63 -8.84
C SER A 46 -10.29 -2.01 -8.17
N THR A 47 -9.15 -2.56 -7.75
CA THR A 47 -9.05 -3.90 -7.13
C THR A 47 -8.27 -3.86 -5.82
N VAL A 48 -8.51 -4.84 -4.94
CA VAL A 48 -7.77 -4.95 -3.67
C VAL A 48 -6.28 -5.17 -3.94
N ARG A 49 -5.91 -6.00 -4.92
CA ARG A 49 -4.51 -6.21 -5.31
C ARG A 49 -3.83 -4.90 -5.69
N ASN A 50 -4.47 -4.09 -6.54
CA ASN A 50 -3.88 -2.84 -7.00
C ASN A 50 -3.69 -1.83 -5.86
N VAL A 51 -4.64 -1.79 -4.91
CA VAL A 51 -4.49 -0.95 -3.71
C VAL A 51 -3.32 -1.41 -2.87
N LEU A 52 -3.19 -2.72 -2.61
CA LEU A 52 -2.08 -3.26 -1.83
C LEU A 52 -0.73 -3.03 -2.52
N ALA A 53 -0.69 -3.18 -3.85
CA ALA A 53 0.48 -2.87 -4.66
C ALA A 53 0.86 -1.39 -4.58
N HIS A 54 -0.12 -0.49 -4.64
CA HIS A 54 0.11 0.94 -4.47
C HIS A 54 0.67 1.27 -3.08
N ILE A 55 0.09 0.72 -2.01
CA ILE A 55 0.59 0.92 -0.63
C ILE A 55 2.03 0.43 -0.51
N TRP A 56 2.33 -0.78 -0.99
CA TRP A 56 3.69 -1.31 -0.93
C TRP A 56 4.67 -0.46 -1.75
N ALA A 57 4.33 -0.11 -2.99
CA ALA A 57 5.17 0.72 -3.84
C ALA A 57 5.45 2.09 -3.22
N ALA A 58 4.43 2.72 -2.62
CA ALA A 58 4.55 3.96 -1.88
C ALA A 58 5.58 3.84 -0.76
N ASP A 59 5.46 2.80 0.08
CA ASP A 59 6.42 2.56 1.16
C ASP A 59 7.85 2.38 0.61
N GLN A 60 8.00 1.61 -0.47
CA GLN A 60 9.31 1.30 -1.05
C GLN A 60 9.99 2.50 -1.70
N VAL A 61 9.24 3.41 -2.33
CA VAL A 61 9.76 4.69 -2.83
C VAL A 61 10.48 5.45 -1.72
N TRP A 62 9.83 5.59 -0.57
CA TRP A 62 10.41 6.35 0.53
C TRP A 62 11.51 5.57 1.26
N TYR A 63 11.35 4.25 1.41
CA TYR A 63 12.38 3.40 2.00
C TYR A 63 13.68 3.44 1.18
N SER A 64 13.58 3.28 -0.14
CA SER A 64 14.73 3.35 -1.05
C SER A 64 15.42 4.71 -0.98
N ARG A 65 14.65 5.81 -0.90
CA ARG A 65 15.20 7.15 -0.70
C ARG A 65 15.98 7.28 0.60
N MET A 66 15.37 6.91 1.73
CA MET A 66 15.99 7.00 3.06
C MET A 66 17.29 6.19 3.17
N LYS A 67 17.37 5.08 2.43
CA LYS A 67 18.53 4.18 2.41
C LYS A 67 19.47 4.41 1.22
N ASN A 68 19.17 5.37 0.36
CA ASN A 68 19.88 5.63 -0.90
C ASN A 68 20.07 4.37 -1.77
N LEU A 69 18.99 3.60 -1.96
CA LEU A 69 18.99 2.35 -2.73
C LEU A 69 18.68 2.61 -4.20
N SER A 70 19.36 1.89 -5.08
CA SER A 70 19.08 1.85 -6.53
C SER A 70 17.96 0.87 -6.89
N GLU A 71 17.65 -0.07 -6.00
CA GLU A 71 16.62 -1.07 -6.15
C GLU A 71 16.00 -1.47 -4.81
N VAL A 72 14.77 -2.00 -4.87
CA VAL A 72 14.10 -2.65 -3.75
C VAL A 72 13.75 -4.07 -4.13
N GLN A 73 13.70 -4.94 -3.12
CA GLN A 73 13.24 -6.30 -3.30
C GLN A 73 12.57 -6.83 -2.02
N THR A 74 11.64 -7.76 -2.18
CA THR A 74 11.14 -8.57 -1.06
C THR A 74 12.26 -9.46 -0.52
N LYS A 75 12.15 -9.93 0.73
CA LYS A 75 13.20 -10.77 1.33
C LYS A 75 13.43 -12.09 0.59
N ASP A 76 12.38 -12.64 -0.01
CA ASP A 76 12.43 -13.85 -0.82
C ASP A 76 12.88 -13.61 -2.27
N GLY A 77 13.09 -12.35 -2.66
CA GLY A 77 13.49 -11.94 -4.01
C GLY A 77 12.41 -12.11 -5.08
N SER A 78 11.17 -12.45 -4.70
CA SER A 78 10.07 -12.66 -5.66
C SER A 78 9.68 -11.39 -6.41
N ILE A 79 9.82 -10.23 -5.77
CA ILE A 79 9.57 -8.93 -6.37
C ILE A 79 10.86 -8.13 -6.28
N ARG A 80 11.32 -7.61 -7.42
CA ARG A 80 12.49 -6.75 -7.53
C ARG A 80 12.18 -5.63 -8.51
N LEU A 81 12.33 -4.39 -8.05
CA LEU A 81 12.08 -3.20 -8.86
C LEU A 81 13.22 -2.21 -8.68
N SER A 82 13.65 -1.58 -9.76
CA SER A 82 14.54 -0.43 -9.65
C SER A 82 13.80 0.76 -9.03
N THR A 83 14.54 1.61 -8.34
CA THR A 83 13.99 2.85 -7.76
C THR A 83 13.41 3.77 -8.86
N LYS A 84 13.96 3.71 -10.08
CA LYS A 84 13.42 4.42 -11.25
C LYS A 84 12.04 3.91 -11.64
N GLU A 85 11.84 2.59 -11.70
CA GLU A 85 10.54 1.98 -12.00
C GLU A 85 9.53 2.33 -10.90
N LEU A 86 9.93 2.27 -9.63
CA LEU A 86 9.08 2.70 -8.52
C LEU A 86 8.56 4.13 -8.69
N TYR A 87 9.43 5.08 -9.07
CA TYR A 87 9.00 6.47 -9.31
C TYR A 87 8.02 6.61 -10.47
N THR A 88 8.11 5.77 -11.51
CA THR A 88 7.13 5.83 -12.62
C THR A 88 5.73 5.40 -12.21
N TYR A 89 5.58 4.67 -11.10
CA TYR A 89 4.26 4.40 -10.53
C TYR A 89 3.72 5.61 -9.75
N TRP A 90 4.58 6.56 -9.36
CA TRP A 90 4.28 7.61 -8.37
C TRP A 90 3.86 8.98 -8.94
N VAL A 91 4.34 9.42 -10.11
CA VAL A 91 4.14 10.82 -10.55
C VAL A 91 2.76 11.06 -11.19
N ASP A 92 2.09 12.14 -10.76
CA ASP A 92 0.74 12.63 -11.14
C ASP A 92 0.48 12.89 -12.65
N ASN A 93 1.48 12.71 -13.51
CA ASN A 93 1.37 13.00 -14.95
C ASN A 93 1.78 11.78 -15.78
N HIS A 94 1.11 10.63 -15.66
CA HIS A 94 1.60 9.43 -16.32
C HIS A 94 0.55 8.63 -17.09
N GLU A 95 0.89 8.40 -18.35
CA GLU A 95 0.43 7.33 -19.26
C GLU A 95 0.49 5.91 -18.66
N ASN A 96 0.92 5.75 -17.39
CA ASN A 96 1.06 4.50 -16.65
C ASN A 96 0.24 4.45 -15.34
N GLU A 97 -0.68 5.39 -15.10
CA GLU A 97 -1.79 5.17 -14.15
C GLU A 97 -2.48 3.84 -14.49
N GLY A 98 -2.11 2.75 -13.79
CA GLY A 98 -2.71 1.44 -14.06
C GLY A 98 -1.79 0.22 -13.97
N LYS A 99 -0.47 0.38 -13.86
CA LYS A 99 0.44 -0.79 -13.79
C LYS A 99 0.73 -1.32 -12.38
N TYR A 100 0.12 -0.78 -11.33
CA TYR A 100 0.23 -1.34 -9.97
C TYR A 100 -0.14 -2.83 -9.91
N GLY A 101 -1.07 -3.27 -10.77
CA GLY A 101 -1.43 -4.67 -10.90
C GLY A 101 -0.29 -5.58 -11.35
N ASP A 102 0.76 -5.03 -11.97
CA ASP A 102 1.93 -5.81 -12.40
C ASP A 102 2.87 -6.15 -11.23
N ILE A 103 2.95 -5.31 -10.19
CA ILE A 103 3.86 -5.51 -9.04
C ILE A 103 3.55 -6.82 -8.31
N PHE A 104 2.28 -7.05 -8.01
CA PHE A 104 1.81 -8.27 -7.34
C PHE A 104 1.10 -9.21 -8.32
N LYS A 105 1.38 -9.13 -9.62
CA LYS A 105 0.69 -9.95 -10.61
C LYS A 105 0.95 -11.42 -10.33
N ASN A 106 -0.13 -12.19 -10.27
CA ASN A 106 -0.09 -13.63 -9.97
C ASN A 106 0.43 -14.02 -8.57
N GLU A 107 0.79 -13.06 -7.72
CA GLU A 107 1.17 -13.37 -6.34
C GLU A 107 -0.05 -13.79 -5.52
N ASP A 108 0.11 -14.79 -4.67
CA ASP A 108 -0.93 -15.17 -3.72
C ASP A 108 -1.06 -14.14 -2.60
N SER A 109 -2.17 -14.20 -1.86
CA SER A 109 -2.42 -13.27 -0.77
C SER A 109 -1.32 -13.30 0.30
N ASP A 110 -0.75 -14.47 0.59
CA ASP A 110 0.19 -14.61 1.70
C ASP A 110 1.51 -13.90 1.39
N LYS A 111 1.99 -13.99 0.16
CA LYS A 111 3.16 -13.23 -0.29
C LYS A 111 2.93 -11.73 -0.26
N ILE A 112 1.79 -11.25 -0.76
CA ILE A 112 1.45 -9.82 -0.74
C ILE A 112 1.46 -9.27 0.68
N PHE A 113 0.79 -9.97 1.62
CA PHE A 113 0.74 -9.51 3.00
C PHE A 113 2.07 -9.68 3.74
N THR A 114 2.89 -10.66 3.36
CA THR A 114 4.26 -10.78 3.88
C THR A 114 5.11 -9.59 3.45
N ALA A 115 5.06 -9.20 2.17
CA ALA A 115 5.78 -8.03 1.66
C ALA A 115 5.36 -6.72 2.37
N LEU A 116 4.07 -6.53 2.64
CA LEU A 116 3.56 -5.39 3.40
C LEU A 116 4.03 -5.40 4.87
N GLN A 117 4.05 -6.56 5.51
CA GLN A 117 4.54 -6.69 6.89
C GLN A 117 6.03 -6.41 6.99
N GLU A 118 6.81 -6.92 6.04
CA GLU A 118 8.26 -6.66 5.94
C GLU A 118 8.55 -5.18 5.73
N SER A 119 7.81 -4.52 4.84
CA SER A 119 7.88 -3.08 4.61
C SER A 119 7.61 -2.29 5.90
N GLY A 120 6.50 -2.60 6.59
CA GLY A 120 6.14 -1.94 7.84
C GLY A 120 7.18 -2.15 8.95
N GLN A 121 7.76 -3.34 9.06
CA GLN A 121 8.80 -3.62 10.04
C GLN A 121 10.09 -2.86 9.72
N ALA A 122 10.50 -2.81 8.45
CA ALA A 122 11.67 -2.06 8.03
C ALA A 122 11.55 -0.56 8.37
N TRP A 123 10.34 0.00 8.29
CA TRP A 123 10.05 1.36 8.74
C TRP A 123 10.19 1.53 10.26
N ILE A 124 9.63 0.61 11.06
CA ILE A 124 9.81 0.64 12.51
C ILE A 124 11.31 0.62 12.85
N ASP A 125 12.06 -0.28 12.22
CA ASP A 125 13.50 -0.43 12.46
C ASP A 125 14.25 0.86 12.11
N ILE A 126 13.94 1.50 10.96
CA ILE A 126 14.50 2.81 10.59
C ILE A 126 14.19 3.85 11.66
N ILE A 127 12.92 3.97 12.06
CA ILE A 127 12.49 5.03 12.97
C ILE A 127 13.13 4.84 14.35
N GLU A 128 13.21 3.60 14.84
CA GLU A 128 13.80 3.29 16.14
C GLU A 128 15.31 3.52 16.13
N THR A 129 16.02 3.10 15.07
CA THR A 129 17.49 3.07 15.01
C THR A 129 18.14 4.34 14.47
N GLN A 130 17.60 4.96 13.41
CA GLN A 130 18.21 6.09 12.72
C GLN A 130 17.78 7.44 13.29
N PHE A 131 16.53 7.57 13.75
CA PHE A 131 16.01 8.84 14.27
C PHE A 131 16.21 8.95 15.78
N LYS A 132 17.46 9.06 16.25
CA LYS A 132 17.77 9.05 17.69
C LYS A 132 17.39 10.33 18.44
N THR A 133 17.50 11.53 17.85
CA THR A 133 17.29 12.78 18.62
C THR A 133 16.71 13.99 17.86
N ASP A 134 16.75 14.08 16.53
CA ASP A 134 16.45 15.36 15.86
C ASP A 134 15.12 15.37 15.12
N GLU A 135 14.12 16.05 15.68
CA GLU A 135 12.87 16.38 14.97
C GLU A 135 13.14 17.17 13.68
N GLU A 136 14.21 17.97 13.63
CA GLU A 136 14.63 18.71 12.42
C GLU A 136 15.13 17.79 11.30
N ILE A 137 15.89 16.73 11.60
CA ILE A 137 16.34 15.77 10.58
C ILE A 137 15.15 15.00 10.02
N ILE A 138 14.25 14.56 10.90
CA ILE A 138 13.01 13.89 10.50
C ILE A 138 12.17 14.82 9.61
N GLN A 139 11.98 16.08 10.01
CA GLN A 139 11.25 17.05 9.21
C GLN A 139 11.91 17.31 7.85
N LYS A 140 13.25 17.40 7.81
CA LYS A 140 13.99 17.59 6.55
C LYS A 140 13.83 16.41 5.59
N GLU A 141 14.01 15.18 6.07
CA GLU A 141 13.88 13.98 5.25
C GLU A 141 12.44 13.75 4.75
N PHE A 142 11.44 14.18 5.53
CA PHE A 142 10.02 14.07 5.19
C PHE A 142 9.40 15.34 4.60
N SER A 143 10.21 16.38 4.40
CA SER A 143 9.81 17.60 3.68
C SER A 143 9.98 17.45 2.16
N TYR A 144 9.18 18.23 1.44
CA TYR A 144 9.05 18.34 -0.02
C TYR A 144 10.28 17.90 -0.84
N PHE A 145 10.05 17.13 -1.91
CA PHE A 145 11.06 16.95 -2.95
C PHE A 145 10.57 17.47 -4.30
N SER A 146 11.52 18.00 -5.07
CA SER A 146 11.33 18.45 -6.44
C SER A 146 11.85 17.38 -7.39
N THR A 147 10.95 16.75 -8.14
CA THR A 147 11.32 15.98 -9.34
C THR A 147 10.99 16.85 -10.54
N GLY A 148 12.02 17.30 -11.27
CA GLY A 148 11.84 18.10 -12.48
C GLY A 148 11.19 19.48 -12.27
N GLY A 149 11.35 20.09 -11.08
CA GLY A 149 10.76 21.40 -10.77
C GLY A 149 9.35 21.33 -10.15
N VAL A 150 8.76 20.14 -10.01
CA VAL A 150 7.46 19.93 -9.38
C VAL A 150 7.64 19.55 -7.92
N SER A 151 7.10 20.37 -7.02
CA SER A 151 7.13 20.16 -5.57
C SER A 151 6.03 19.18 -5.14
N HIS A 152 6.39 17.98 -4.68
CA HIS A 152 5.44 16.97 -4.19
C HIS A 152 5.17 17.11 -2.69
N LYS A 153 3.92 16.89 -2.25
CA LYS A 153 3.48 17.04 -0.84
C LYS A 153 4.21 16.06 0.09
N SER A 154 4.21 16.37 1.39
CA SER A 154 4.99 15.64 2.40
C SER A 154 4.60 14.16 2.52
N PHE A 155 5.61 13.31 2.75
CA PHE A 155 5.51 11.87 3.06
C PHE A 155 4.35 11.52 4.00
N PHE A 156 4.09 12.41 4.96
CA PHE A 156 3.09 12.24 6.00
C PHE A 156 1.67 12.03 5.47
N TYR A 157 1.27 12.76 4.42
CA TYR A 157 -0.09 12.65 3.90
C TYR A 157 -0.29 11.42 3.01
N GLU A 158 0.76 10.96 2.33
CA GLU A 158 0.63 9.99 1.24
C GLU A 158 0.93 8.56 1.70
N VAL A 159 1.94 8.34 2.55
CA VAL A 159 2.28 6.99 3.05
C VAL A 159 1.46 6.63 4.29
N PHE A 160 1.29 7.58 5.20
CA PHE A 160 0.50 7.34 6.41
C PHE A 160 -0.98 7.67 6.26
N GLY A 161 -1.36 8.45 5.23
CA GLY A 161 -2.76 8.71 4.89
C GLY A 161 -3.39 7.70 3.92
N SER A 162 -2.63 6.81 3.26
CA SER A 162 -3.17 5.88 2.26
C SER A 162 -3.77 4.59 2.84
N VAL A 163 -3.32 4.14 4.01
CA VAL A 163 -3.89 2.96 4.70
C VAL A 163 -5.15 3.33 5.49
N VAL A 164 -5.25 4.58 5.96
CA VAL A 164 -6.37 5.09 6.76
C VAL A 164 -7.74 4.97 6.04
N PRO A 165 -7.87 5.29 4.74
CA PRO A 165 -9.10 5.07 3.99
C PRO A 165 -9.56 3.62 4.08
N PHE A 166 -8.67 2.63 3.86
CA PHE A 166 -9.03 1.21 3.79
C PHE A 166 -9.73 0.69 5.06
N PHE A 167 -9.41 1.22 6.23
CA PHE A 167 -10.06 0.80 7.47
C PHE A 167 -11.53 1.25 7.56
N PHE A 168 -11.85 2.42 7.00
CA PHE A 168 -13.24 2.84 6.81
C PHE A 168 -13.96 1.98 5.76
N PHE A 169 -13.23 1.31 4.84
CA PHE A 169 -13.83 0.33 3.91
C PHE A 169 -14.33 -0.93 4.59
N ASN A 170 -13.62 -1.47 5.59
CA ASN A 170 -14.01 -2.75 6.20
C ASN A 170 -15.35 -2.66 6.95
N LYS A 171 -15.70 -1.49 7.49
CA LYS A 171 -17.03 -1.26 8.12
C LYS A 171 -18.17 -1.07 7.12
N LYS A 172 -17.88 -0.81 5.84
CA LYS A 172 -18.88 -0.45 4.82
C LYS A 172 -18.97 -1.39 3.62
N LEU A 173 -18.01 -2.31 3.47
CA LEU A 173 -18.04 -3.36 2.45
C LEU A 173 -19.14 -4.38 2.77
N LYS A 174 -20.22 -4.35 1.98
CA LYS A 174 -21.25 -5.41 1.99
C LYS A 174 -21.17 -6.19 0.68
N ILE A 175 -20.91 -7.49 0.78
CA ILE A 175 -21.01 -8.41 -0.36
C ILE A 175 -22.50 -8.72 -0.58
N LYS A 176 -23.12 -8.13 -1.60
CA LYS A 176 -24.50 -8.45 -1.99
C LYS A 176 -24.49 -9.41 -3.18
N ARG A 177 -25.28 -10.49 -3.09
CA ARG A 177 -25.56 -11.36 -4.24
C ARG A 177 -26.66 -10.71 -5.07
N LYS A 178 -26.43 -10.54 -6.36
CA LYS A 178 -27.48 -10.18 -7.31
C LYS A 178 -27.74 -11.40 -8.19
N CYS A 179 -28.86 -12.07 -7.97
CA CYS A 179 -29.34 -13.09 -8.90
C CYS A 179 -29.85 -12.36 -10.15
N THR A 180 -29.25 -12.65 -11.30
CA THR A 180 -29.78 -12.23 -12.61
C THR A 180 -30.45 -13.42 -13.29
N ASN A 181 -31.56 -13.17 -13.99
CA ASN A 181 -32.48 -14.17 -14.57
C ASN A 181 -31.85 -15.20 -15.53
N ASN A 182 -30.57 -15.09 -15.90
CA ASN A 182 -29.85 -16.04 -16.73
C ASN A 182 -28.72 -16.73 -15.96
N ASN A 183 -29.03 -17.60 -14.97
CA ASN A 183 -28.15 -18.57 -14.26
C ASN A 183 -26.69 -18.18 -13.87
N ASN A 184 -26.27 -16.95 -14.10
CA ASN A 184 -24.95 -16.42 -13.86
C ASN A 184 -25.07 -15.53 -12.63
N ASN A 185 -24.59 -16.05 -11.51
CA ASN A 185 -24.45 -15.27 -10.29
C ASN A 185 -23.39 -14.20 -10.51
N LYS A 186 -23.81 -12.96 -10.78
CA LYS A 186 -22.90 -11.81 -10.82
C LYS A 186 -22.68 -11.31 -9.39
N ILE A 187 -21.43 -11.30 -8.95
CA ILE A 187 -21.06 -10.78 -7.63
C ILE A 187 -20.91 -9.26 -7.78
N GLU A 188 -21.67 -8.51 -6.97
CA GLU A 188 -21.58 -7.05 -6.92
C GLU A 188 -21.08 -6.67 -5.52
N VAL A 189 -19.81 -6.29 -5.42
CA VAL A 189 -19.23 -5.77 -4.19
C VAL A 189 -19.47 -4.26 -4.17
N LYS A 190 -20.30 -3.78 -3.24
CA LYS A 190 -20.63 -2.35 -3.12
C LYS A 190 -20.05 -1.75 -1.86
N TYR A 191 -19.56 -0.53 -2.02
CA TYR A 191 -19.28 0.41 -0.95
C TYR A 191 -20.57 1.16 -0.57
N GLN A 192 -20.86 1.31 0.73
CA GLN A 192 -21.99 2.12 1.25
C GLN A 192 -21.51 3.43 1.86
#